data_AF-A0A959NF24-F1
#
_entry.id   AF-A0A959NF24-F1
#
_cell.length_a   1.000
_cell.length_b   1.000
_cell.length_c   1.000
_cell.angle_alpha   90.00
_cell.angle_beta   90.00
_cell.angle_gamma   90.00
#
_symmetry.space_group_name_H-M   'P 1'
#
loop_
_entity.id
_entity.type
_entity.pdbx_description
1 polymer ?
#
loop_
_entity_poly.entity_id
_entity_poly.type
_entity_poly.pdbx_seq_one_letter_code
_entity_poly.pdbx_strand_id
1 'polypeptide(L)'
;LLKAACKVWDEAVEMGEKHGYRNAQATVIAPTGTIGLVMDCDTTGVEPDFALVKFKKLSGGGYFRIINRSVPAALKSLGYTNKQADSIIKYAIGTASFAGAPHINHQSLSEKGFIADEIKKIDKASQTAFEIGFIFNKYTLGEECLERLGFTEEEYNNPEWSMLEALGFSDEQITAANHYVCGTLMLEGAPGLKDEHLPVFDCANKCGPNGKRYIHASGHIRMMAAVQPFISGAISKTINMPYEAKVEEIADAYYLSWKLGLKANALYRDGSKLSQPLSNKSDKKKSDDKVVARQEADEQLTGTGESNFVDLGKLTVEELLDEVQKRVQASPDTKLKRKLATIVERRALPAKRRGFTQKAKINGQAVFLRTGEYSDGTLGEIFVDMAKEGAT
;
A
#
# COMPACT_ATOMS: atom_id res chain seq x y z
N LEU A 1 17.08 -14.89 21.47
CA LEU A 1 17.08 -14.62 20.01
C LEU A 1 18.42 -14.12 19.51
N LEU A 2 18.95 -12.97 19.96
CA LEU A 2 20.24 -12.45 19.48
C LEU A 2 21.40 -13.47 19.54
N LYS A 3 21.59 -14.14 20.68
CA LYS A 3 22.62 -15.20 20.82
C LYS A 3 22.48 -16.32 19.79
N ALA A 4 21.25 -16.75 19.51
CA ALA A 4 21.00 -17.79 18.52
C ALA A 4 21.28 -17.29 17.10
N ALA A 5 20.92 -16.03 16.80
CA ALA A 5 21.22 -15.42 15.52
C ALA A 5 22.73 -15.26 15.29
N CYS A 6 23.49 -14.80 16.29
CA CYS A 6 24.95 -14.74 16.23
C CYS A 6 25.53 -16.13 15.96
N LYS A 7 25.14 -17.14 16.74
CA LYS A 7 25.63 -18.51 16.57
C LYS A 7 25.37 -19.06 15.15
N VAL A 8 24.17 -18.85 14.60
CA VAL A 8 23.84 -19.31 13.24
C VAL A 8 24.71 -18.63 12.18
N TRP A 9 25.02 -17.34 12.35
CA TRP A 9 25.90 -16.64 11.42
C TRP A 9 27.38 -17.02 11.60
N ASP A 10 27.84 -17.27 12.82
CA ASP A 10 29.19 -17.79 13.09
C ASP A 10 29.38 -19.16 12.41
N GLU A 11 28.40 -20.06 12.55
CA GLU A 11 28.39 -21.37 11.86
C GLU A 11 28.35 -21.20 10.32
N ALA A 12 27.57 -20.23 9.82
CA ALA A 12 27.51 -19.96 8.38
C ALA A 12 28.85 -19.50 7.81
N VAL A 13 29.59 -18.66 8.56
CA VAL A 13 30.94 -18.21 8.19
C VAL A 13 31.92 -19.38 8.24
N GLU A 14 31.98 -20.12 9.35
CA GLU A 14 32.89 -21.26 9.53
C GLU A 14 32.72 -22.31 8.42
N MET A 15 31.47 -22.72 8.16
CA MET A 15 31.17 -23.72 7.14
C MET A 15 31.40 -23.17 5.73
N GLY A 16 31.09 -21.89 5.51
CA GLY A 16 31.26 -21.23 4.23
C GLY A 16 32.73 -21.02 3.84
N GLU A 17 33.62 -20.76 4.81
CA GLU A 17 35.07 -20.69 4.55
C GLU A 17 35.64 -22.06 4.14
N LYS A 18 35.13 -23.14 4.74
CA LYS A 18 35.60 -24.50 4.45
C LYS A 18 35.08 -25.07 3.14
N HIS A 19 33.83 -24.74 2.78
CA HIS A 19 33.12 -25.41 1.69
C HIS A 19 32.71 -24.46 0.54
N GLY A 20 32.88 -23.15 0.71
CA GLY A 20 32.39 -22.12 -0.20
C GLY A 20 30.89 -21.87 -0.08
N TYR A 21 30.42 -20.82 -0.74
CA TYR A 21 29.00 -20.45 -0.81
C TYR A 21 28.43 -20.71 -2.20
N ARG A 22 27.26 -21.34 -2.28
CA ARG A 22 26.55 -21.54 -3.55
C ARG A 22 25.82 -20.29 -4.03
N ASN A 23 25.30 -19.48 -3.09
CA ASN A 23 24.46 -18.33 -3.36
C ASN A 23 25.11 -17.06 -2.79
N ALA A 24 25.31 -16.03 -3.63
CA ALA A 24 25.85 -14.74 -3.18
C ALA A 24 24.88 -13.94 -2.30
N GLN A 25 23.57 -14.23 -2.39
CA GLN A 25 22.51 -13.68 -1.56
C GLN A 25 21.51 -14.80 -1.24
N ALA A 26 21.10 -14.93 0.02
CA ALA A 26 20.27 -16.03 0.49
C ALA A 26 18.86 -15.61 0.90
N THR A 27 18.70 -14.40 1.45
CA THR A 27 17.45 -13.92 2.05
C THR A 27 17.10 -12.51 1.59
N VAL A 28 15.80 -12.24 1.43
CA VAL A 28 15.20 -10.95 1.09
C VAL A 28 13.74 -10.97 1.58
N ILE A 29 13.15 -9.82 1.91
CA ILE A 29 11.71 -9.71 2.16
C ILE A 29 11.06 -9.11 0.92
N ALA A 30 10.41 -9.97 0.13
CA ALA A 30 9.70 -9.60 -1.09
C ALA A 30 8.28 -9.09 -0.77
N PRO A 31 7.62 -8.36 -1.69
CA PRO A 31 6.23 -8.01 -1.51
C PRO A 31 5.36 -9.26 -1.64
N THR A 32 4.52 -9.54 -0.64
CA THR A 32 3.70 -10.76 -0.58
C THR A 32 2.20 -10.48 -0.72
N GLY A 33 1.80 -9.40 -1.39
CA GLY A 33 0.38 -8.99 -1.46
C GLY A 33 -0.57 -10.10 -1.93
N THR A 34 -0.30 -10.71 -3.08
CA THR A 34 -1.18 -11.77 -3.63
C THR A 34 -1.11 -13.06 -2.83
N ILE A 35 0.10 -13.53 -2.50
CA ILE A 35 0.28 -14.80 -1.78
C ILE A 35 -0.20 -14.70 -0.34
N GLY A 36 0.04 -13.59 0.35
CA GLY A 36 -0.43 -13.34 1.71
C GLY A 36 -1.95 -13.38 1.80
N LEU A 37 -2.66 -12.87 0.79
CA LEU A 37 -4.11 -13.01 0.72
C LEU A 37 -4.54 -14.46 0.53
N VAL A 38 -3.88 -15.22 -0.36
CA VAL A 38 -4.19 -16.65 -0.58
C VAL A 38 -3.94 -17.48 0.68
N MET A 39 -2.92 -17.11 1.46
CA MET A 39 -2.57 -17.75 2.73
C MET A 39 -3.37 -17.21 3.92
N ASP A 40 -4.30 -16.29 3.70
CA ASP A 40 -5.12 -15.65 4.73
C ASP A 40 -4.29 -14.99 5.85
N CYS A 41 -3.16 -14.38 5.48
CA CYS A 41 -2.33 -13.60 6.38
C CYS A 41 -2.95 -12.21 6.62
N ASP A 42 -3.12 -11.83 7.89
CA ASP A 42 -3.57 -10.48 8.26
C ASP A 42 -2.58 -9.40 7.77
N THR A 43 -1.27 -9.69 7.84
CA THR A 43 -0.19 -8.77 7.43
C THR A 43 0.73 -9.38 6.37
N THR A 44 1.43 -8.52 5.63
CA THR A 44 2.34 -8.91 4.55
C THR A 44 3.80 -8.62 4.93
N GLY A 45 4.58 -9.67 5.20
CA GLY A 45 5.99 -9.53 5.59
C GLY A 45 6.16 -8.89 6.97
N VAL A 46 6.85 -7.75 7.03
CA VAL A 46 7.09 -6.98 8.27
C VAL A 46 6.24 -5.71 8.32
N GLU A 47 5.16 -5.69 7.54
CA GLU A 47 4.22 -4.58 7.49
C GLU A 47 3.27 -4.65 8.70
N PRO A 48 2.95 -3.50 9.33
CA PRO A 48 1.76 -3.47 10.17
C PRO A 48 0.53 -3.69 9.29
N ASP A 49 -0.56 -4.15 9.89
CA ASP A 49 -1.80 -4.32 9.16
C ASP A 49 -2.26 -2.99 8.55
N PHE A 50 -2.85 -3.03 7.36
CA PHE A 50 -3.32 -1.86 6.63
C PHE A 50 -4.40 -1.08 7.40
N ALA A 51 -5.41 -1.81 7.90
CA ALA A 51 -6.51 -1.32 8.72
C ALA A 51 -7.22 -2.51 9.40
N LEU A 52 -7.90 -2.28 10.51
CA LEU A 52 -8.64 -3.31 11.27
C LEU A 52 -9.74 -3.98 10.43
N VAL A 53 -10.41 -3.21 9.59
CA VAL A 53 -11.33 -3.69 8.56
C VAL A 53 -10.95 -3.02 7.25
N LYS A 54 -10.74 -3.83 6.21
CA LYS A 54 -10.23 -3.38 4.91
C LYS A 54 -11.03 -4.02 3.79
N PHE A 55 -11.17 -3.30 2.69
CA PHE A 55 -12.00 -3.73 1.57
C PHE A 55 -11.15 -3.82 0.32
N LYS A 56 -11.17 -5.00 -0.31
CA LYS A 56 -10.47 -5.26 -1.56
C LYS A 56 -11.44 -5.13 -2.73
N LYS A 57 -11.10 -4.26 -3.69
CA LYS A 57 -11.87 -4.15 -4.94
C LYS A 57 -11.62 -5.38 -5.82
N LEU A 58 -12.68 -6.00 -6.33
CA LEU A 58 -12.60 -7.13 -7.24
C LEU A 58 -12.55 -6.66 -8.69
N SER A 59 -11.88 -7.42 -9.57
CA SER A 59 -11.75 -7.09 -10.99
C SER A 59 -13.09 -7.08 -11.73
N GLY A 60 -14.07 -7.86 -11.28
CA GLY A 60 -15.43 -7.90 -11.80
C GLY A 60 -16.38 -6.84 -11.22
N GLY A 61 -15.86 -5.89 -10.42
CA GLY A 61 -16.68 -4.98 -9.63
C GLY A 61 -17.05 -5.57 -8.25
N GLY A 62 -17.45 -4.70 -7.34
CA GLY A 62 -17.73 -5.06 -5.95
C GLY A 62 -16.49 -5.10 -5.04
N TYR A 63 -16.74 -5.37 -3.76
CA TYR A 63 -15.74 -5.34 -2.70
C TYR A 63 -15.77 -6.63 -1.88
N PHE A 64 -14.59 -7.07 -1.47
CA PHE A 64 -14.42 -8.15 -0.50
C PHE A 64 -13.98 -7.56 0.84
N ARG A 65 -14.79 -7.77 1.87
CA ARG A 65 -14.54 -7.30 3.23
C ARG A 65 -13.57 -8.25 3.94
N ILE A 66 -12.47 -7.72 4.46
CA ILE A 66 -11.44 -8.44 5.22
C ILE A 66 -11.39 -7.84 6.62
N ILE A 67 -11.51 -8.69 7.63
CA ILE A 67 -11.51 -8.32 9.05
C ILE A 67 -10.23 -8.89 9.67
N ASN A 68 -9.51 -8.05 10.41
CA ASN A 68 -8.32 -8.49 11.15
C ASN A 68 -8.71 -9.59 12.16
N ARG A 69 -8.14 -10.78 11.97
CA ARG A 69 -8.45 -11.97 12.79
C ARG A 69 -7.66 -12.01 14.10
N SER A 70 -6.66 -11.14 14.24
CA SER A 70 -5.81 -11.01 15.42
C SER A 70 -6.48 -10.23 16.56
N VAL A 71 -7.49 -9.39 16.28
CA VAL A 71 -8.20 -8.59 17.30
C VAL A 71 -8.76 -9.44 18.46
N PRO A 72 -9.53 -10.52 18.22
CA PRO A 72 -10.03 -11.37 19.31
C PRO A 72 -8.92 -11.97 20.18
N ALA A 73 -7.83 -12.44 19.56
CA ALA A 73 -6.70 -13.04 20.28
C ALA A 73 -5.93 -12.01 21.12
N ALA A 74 -5.74 -10.80 20.58
CA ALA A 74 -5.15 -9.69 21.31
C ALA A 74 -6.01 -9.26 22.51
N LEU A 75 -7.34 -9.12 22.33
CA LEU A 75 -8.25 -8.79 23.43
C LEU A 75 -8.22 -9.84 24.55
N LYS A 76 -8.22 -11.12 24.20
CA LYS A 76 -8.07 -12.20 25.20
C LYS A 76 -6.74 -12.09 25.95
N SER A 77 -5.64 -11.80 25.25
CA SER A 77 -4.30 -11.66 25.84
C SER A 77 -4.18 -10.44 26.76
N LEU A 78 -4.96 -9.40 26.48
CA LEU A 78 -5.08 -8.18 27.29
C LEU A 78 -6.04 -8.34 28.49
N GLY A 79 -6.62 -9.54 28.68
CA GLY A 79 -7.44 -9.88 29.83
C GLY A 79 -8.93 -9.51 29.71
N TYR A 80 -9.43 -9.20 28.52
CA TYR A 80 -10.86 -8.96 28.32
C TYR A 80 -11.65 -10.27 28.37
N THR A 81 -12.80 -10.24 29.03
CA THR A 81 -13.76 -11.36 29.01
C THR A 81 -14.37 -11.53 27.62
N ASN A 82 -14.91 -12.72 27.32
CA ASN A 82 -15.58 -12.98 26.03
C ASN A 82 -16.68 -11.93 25.75
N LYS A 83 -17.49 -11.57 26.75
CA LYS A 83 -18.53 -10.55 26.59
C LYS A 83 -17.98 -9.17 26.24
N GLN A 84 -16.88 -8.75 26.87
CA GLN A 84 -16.23 -7.48 26.55
C GLN A 84 -15.62 -7.52 25.15
N ALA A 85 -14.92 -8.61 24.82
CA ALA A 85 -14.33 -8.79 23.50
C ALA A 85 -15.39 -8.77 22.40
N ASP A 86 -16.51 -9.48 22.58
CA ASP A 86 -17.62 -9.49 21.63
C ASP A 86 -18.24 -8.10 21.43
N SER A 87 -18.39 -7.32 22.51
CA SER A 87 -18.88 -5.94 22.43
C SER A 87 -17.92 -5.04 21.64
N ILE A 88 -16.61 -5.17 21.90
CA ILE A 88 -15.56 -4.41 21.21
C ILE A 88 -15.46 -4.81 19.73
N ILE A 89 -15.56 -6.10 19.43
CA ILE A 89 -15.55 -6.62 18.06
C ILE A 89 -16.77 -6.13 17.29
N LYS A 90 -17.97 -6.26 17.86
CA LYS A 90 -19.22 -5.76 17.25
C LYS A 90 -19.21 -4.26 17.01
N TYR A 91 -18.55 -3.49 17.86
CA TYR A 91 -18.33 -2.07 17.61
C TYR A 91 -17.56 -1.85 16.31
N ALA A 92 -16.49 -2.61 16.05
CA ALA A 92 -15.68 -2.47 14.84
C ALA A 92 -16.36 -3.04 13.58
N ILE A 93 -16.96 -4.23 13.66
CA ILE A 93 -17.44 -4.97 12.48
C ILE A 93 -18.95 -4.90 12.25
N GLY A 94 -19.70 -4.39 13.23
CA GLY A 94 -21.14 -4.34 13.23
C GLY A 94 -21.79 -5.68 13.58
N THR A 95 -23.11 -5.68 13.61
CA THR A 95 -23.93 -6.86 13.91
C THR A 95 -24.31 -7.65 12.67
N ALA A 96 -24.11 -7.09 11.47
CA ALA A 96 -24.56 -7.65 10.20
C ALA A 96 -26.06 -8.01 10.20
N SER A 97 -26.86 -7.20 10.90
CA SER A 97 -28.33 -7.27 10.86
C SER A 97 -28.95 -5.93 11.24
N PHE A 98 -30.08 -5.61 10.63
CA PHE A 98 -30.90 -4.45 10.98
C PHE A 98 -31.77 -4.71 12.22
N ALA A 99 -31.77 -5.93 12.76
CA ALA A 99 -32.46 -6.25 14.00
C ALA A 99 -31.86 -5.48 15.20
N GLY A 100 -32.68 -4.61 15.80
CA GLY A 100 -32.28 -3.79 16.95
C GLY A 100 -31.39 -2.59 16.59
N ALA A 101 -31.19 -2.30 15.30
CA ALA A 101 -30.47 -1.13 14.86
C ALA A 101 -31.21 0.18 15.25
N PRO A 102 -30.49 1.26 15.58
CA PRO A 102 -31.12 2.53 15.88
C PRO A 102 -31.70 3.16 14.61
N HIS A 103 -32.92 3.71 14.70
CA HIS A 103 -33.66 4.41 13.63
C HIS A 103 -34.06 3.58 12.41
N ILE A 104 -33.12 2.87 11.77
CA ILE A 104 -33.34 2.02 10.59
C ILE A 104 -33.24 0.57 11.06
N ASN A 105 -34.37 -0.07 11.33
CA ASN A 105 -34.46 -1.45 11.79
C ASN A 105 -35.66 -2.16 11.18
N HIS A 106 -35.85 -3.44 11.50
CA HIS A 106 -36.94 -4.24 10.92
C HIS A 106 -38.32 -3.59 11.12
N GLN A 107 -38.57 -3.00 12.28
CA GLN A 107 -39.85 -2.35 12.55
C GLN A 107 -40.02 -1.08 11.71
N SER A 108 -39.05 -0.16 11.73
CA SER A 108 -39.16 1.10 10.98
C SER A 108 -39.14 0.88 9.46
N LEU A 109 -38.43 -0.14 8.97
CA LEU A 109 -38.49 -0.54 7.56
C LEU A 109 -39.86 -1.11 7.19
N SER A 110 -40.46 -1.97 8.02
CA SER A 110 -41.83 -2.44 7.78
C SER A 110 -42.86 -1.32 7.79
N GLU A 111 -42.73 -0.35 8.72
CA GLU A 111 -43.58 0.85 8.77
C GLU A 111 -43.43 1.72 7.51
N LYS A 112 -42.28 1.66 6.82
CA LYS A 112 -42.01 2.34 5.55
C LYS A 112 -42.45 1.54 4.32
N GLY A 113 -43.00 0.33 4.47
CA GLY A 113 -43.55 -0.48 3.38
C GLY A 113 -42.67 -1.63 2.89
N PHE A 114 -41.55 -1.92 3.56
CA PHE A 114 -40.72 -3.09 3.25
C PHE A 114 -41.38 -4.38 3.74
N ILE A 115 -41.42 -5.39 2.88
CA ILE A 115 -41.97 -6.71 3.24
C ILE A 115 -40.90 -7.61 3.85
N ALA A 116 -41.35 -8.69 4.50
CA ALA A 116 -40.46 -9.61 5.22
C ALA A 116 -39.32 -10.19 4.34
N ASP A 117 -39.60 -10.49 3.07
CA ASP A 117 -38.58 -11.04 2.17
C ASP A 117 -37.53 -10.00 1.74
N GLU A 118 -37.88 -8.72 1.68
CA GLU A 118 -36.93 -7.63 1.40
C GLU A 118 -36.04 -7.36 2.61
N ILE A 119 -36.61 -7.38 3.81
CA ILE A 119 -35.83 -7.26 5.04
C ILE A 119 -34.81 -8.41 5.13
N LYS A 120 -35.19 -9.64 4.77
CA LYS A 120 -34.23 -10.77 4.66
C LYS A 120 -33.13 -10.51 3.62
N LYS A 121 -33.46 -9.91 2.47
CA LYS A 121 -32.47 -9.55 1.44
C LYS A 121 -31.49 -8.50 1.97
N ILE A 122 -31.99 -7.47 2.66
CA ILE A 122 -31.20 -6.41 3.28
C ILE A 122 -30.25 -6.99 4.33
N ASP A 123 -30.74 -7.85 5.23
CA ASP A 123 -29.92 -8.51 6.25
C ASP A 123 -28.83 -9.38 5.60
N LYS A 124 -29.17 -10.15 4.57
CA LYS A 124 -28.20 -10.96 3.83
C LYS A 124 -27.11 -10.09 3.19
N ALA A 125 -27.47 -8.96 2.58
CA ALA A 125 -26.53 -8.05 1.95
C ALA A 125 -25.63 -7.33 2.98
N SER A 126 -26.13 -7.09 4.19
CA SER A 126 -25.39 -6.42 5.26
C SER A 126 -24.15 -7.18 5.74
N GLN A 127 -24.11 -8.50 5.54
CA GLN A 127 -22.96 -9.35 5.92
C GLN A 127 -21.68 -8.96 5.18
N THR A 128 -21.81 -8.45 3.95
CA THR A 128 -20.67 -8.07 3.09
C THR A 128 -20.61 -6.58 2.77
N ALA A 129 -21.66 -5.82 3.11
CA ALA A 129 -21.76 -4.41 2.80
C ALA A 129 -20.69 -3.57 3.51
N PHE A 130 -20.14 -2.60 2.79
CA PHE A 130 -19.26 -1.57 3.35
C PHE A 130 -20.05 -0.57 4.20
N GLU A 131 -21.16 -0.08 3.63
CA GLU A 131 -22.09 0.86 4.23
C GLU A 131 -23.51 0.44 3.89
N ILE A 132 -24.45 0.77 4.78
CA ILE A 132 -25.86 0.43 4.58
C ILE A 132 -26.44 1.07 3.32
N GLY A 133 -25.95 2.24 2.89
CA GLY A 133 -26.39 2.89 1.65
C GLY A 133 -26.18 2.02 0.41
N PHE A 134 -25.17 1.14 0.39
CA PHE A 134 -24.95 0.20 -0.71
C PHE A 134 -25.89 -1.00 -0.71
N ILE A 135 -26.73 -1.14 0.31
CA ILE A 135 -27.75 -2.19 0.41
C ILE A 135 -29.07 -1.70 -0.17
N PHE A 136 -29.41 -0.43 0.05
CA PHE A 136 -30.68 0.17 -0.37
C PHE A 136 -30.61 0.66 -1.82
N ASN A 137 -30.66 -0.29 -2.76
CA ASN A 137 -30.68 -0.02 -4.20
C ASN A 137 -31.50 -1.05 -4.98
N LYS A 138 -31.74 -0.74 -6.25
CA LYS A 138 -32.51 -1.60 -7.17
C LYS A 138 -31.93 -3.00 -7.34
N TYR A 139 -30.61 -3.15 -7.28
CA TYR A 139 -29.95 -4.45 -7.49
C TYR A 139 -30.19 -5.42 -6.33
N THR A 140 -30.33 -4.89 -5.12
CA THR A 140 -30.59 -5.69 -3.91
C THR A 140 -32.08 -5.94 -3.71
N LEU A 141 -32.91 -4.92 -3.92
CA LEU A 141 -34.32 -4.96 -3.55
C LEU A 141 -35.25 -5.32 -4.72
N GLY A 142 -34.85 -5.01 -5.96
CA GLY A 142 -35.64 -5.19 -7.18
C GLY A 142 -36.57 -4.01 -7.46
N GLU A 143 -36.84 -3.73 -8.73
CA GLU A 143 -37.63 -2.55 -9.17
C GLU A 143 -39.06 -2.57 -8.57
N GLU A 144 -39.70 -3.74 -8.48
CA GLU A 144 -41.02 -3.89 -7.85
C GLU A 144 -41.08 -3.36 -6.40
N CYS A 145 -39.98 -3.50 -5.65
CA CYS A 145 -39.89 -2.94 -4.29
C CYS A 145 -39.85 -1.41 -4.35
N LEU A 146 -39.00 -0.86 -5.21
CA LEU A 146 -38.77 0.58 -5.30
C LEU A 146 -40.00 1.32 -5.82
N GLU A 147 -40.66 0.77 -6.84
CA GLU A 147 -41.92 1.29 -7.36
C GLU A 147 -43.02 1.26 -6.29
N ARG A 148 -43.12 0.18 -5.50
CA ARG A 148 -44.10 0.08 -4.39
C ARG A 148 -43.83 1.09 -3.28
N LEU A 149 -42.56 1.41 -3.03
CA LEU A 149 -42.15 2.48 -2.10
C LEU A 149 -42.40 3.89 -2.67
N GLY A 150 -42.84 3.99 -3.93
CA GLY A 150 -43.20 5.24 -4.58
C GLY A 150 -42.06 5.93 -5.33
N PHE A 151 -40.95 5.23 -5.59
CA PHE A 151 -39.81 5.79 -6.32
C PHE A 151 -39.93 5.58 -7.82
N THR A 152 -39.47 6.56 -8.58
CA THR A 152 -39.47 6.54 -10.05
C THR A 152 -38.20 5.95 -10.62
N GLU A 153 -38.28 5.46 -11.87
CA GLU A 153 -37.13 4.90 -12.58
C GLU A 153 -35.96 5.89 -12.72
N GLU A 154 -36.27 7.17 -12.88
CA GLU A 154 -35.26 8.24 -12.94
C GLU A 154 -34.49 8.37 -11.61
N GLU A 155 -35.18 8.26 -10.47
CA GLU A 155 -34.57 8.36 -9.15
C GLU A 155 -33.64 7.18 -8.87
N TYR A 156 -34.13 5.94 -9.00
CA TYR A 156 -33.33 4.79 -8.62
C TYR A 156 -32.27 4.36 -9.63
N ASN A 157 -32.25 4.98 -10.81
CA ASN A 157 -31.15 4.89 -11.76
C ASN A 157 -30.12 6.01 -11.60
N ASN A 158 -30.42 7.05 -10.82
CA ASN A 158 -29.48 8.13 -10.54
C ASN A 158 -28.39 7.66 -9.56
N PRO A 159 -27.10 7.61 -9.96
CA PRO A 159 -26.01 7.17 -9.09
C PRO A 159 -25.79 8.03 -7.85
N GLU A 160 -26.26 9.28 -7.86
CA GLU A 160 -26.11 10.23 -6.74
C GLU A 160 -27.33 10.23 -5.81
N TRP A 161 -28.37 9.45 -6.11
CA TRP A 161 -29.59 9.39 -5.31
C TRP A 161 -29.45 8.39 -4.14
N SER A 162 -29.96 8.79 -2.98
CA SER A 162 -29.95 8.00 -1.74
C SER A 162 -31.37 7.59 -1.38
N MET A 163 -31.66 6.29 -1.48
CA MET A 163 -32.95 5.72 -1.09
C MET A 163 -33.27 6.00 0.39
N LEU A 164 -32.26 5.94 1.26
CA LEU A 164 -32.45 6.17 2.70
C LEU A 164 -32.88 7.62 3.00
N GLU A 165 -32.29 8.60 2.32
CA GLU A 165 -32.70 10.00 2.43
C GLU A 165 -34.10 10.22 1.85
N ALA A 166 -34.42 9.59 0.71
CA ALA A 166 -35.73 9.68 0.09
C ALA A 166 -36.84 9.04 0.96
N LEU A 167 -36.50 8.01 1.75
CA LEU A 167 -37.38 7.45 2.78
C LEU A 167 -37.56 8.37 4.00
N GLY A 168 -36.85 9.49 4.06
CA GLY A 168 -36.93 10.51 5.11
C GLY A 168 -36.02 10.26 6.31
N PHE A 169 -34.99 9.43 6.18
CA PHE A 169 -33.97 9.28 7.23
C PHE A 169 -32.93 10.40 7.13
N SER A 170 -32.54 10.98 8.27
CA SER A 170 -31.46 11.97 8.31
C SER A 170 -30.09 11.32 8.21
N ASP A 171 -29.07 12.11 7.84
CA ASP A 171 -27.67 11.66 7.80
C ASP A 171 -27.20 11.07 9.15
N GLU A 172 -27.64 11.64 10.27
CA GLU A 172 -27.33 11.15 11.61
C GLU A 172 -27.98 9.78 11.87
N GLN A 173 -29.23 9.60 11.45
CA GLN A 173 -29.95 8.33 11.59
C GLN A 173 -29.31 7.23 10.74
N ILE A 174 -28.94 7.56 9.50
CA ILE A 174 -28.22 6.66 8.59
C ILE A 174 -26.87 6.28 9.19
N THR A 175 -26.12 7.26 9.70
CA THR A 175 -24.80 7.01 10.32
C THR A 175 -24.92 6.12 11.56
N ALA A 176 -25.90 6.37 12.43
CA ALA A 176 -26.13 5.57 13.63
C ALA A 176 -26.49 4.11 13.28
N ALA A 177 -27.40 3.91 12.32
CA ALA A 177 -27.74 2.59 11.82
C ALA A 177 -26.52 1.90 11.17
N ASN A 178 -25.74 2.65 10.38
CA ASN A 178 -24.55 2.14 9.73
C ASN A 178 -23.51 1.63 10.73
N HIS A 179 -23.24 2.39 11.79
CA HIS A 179 -22.33 1.97 12.85
C HIS A 179 -22.80 0.70 13.57
N TYR A 180 -24.11 0.50 13.71
CA TYR A 180 -24.64 -0.72 14.31
C TYR A 180 -24.55 -1.93 13.36
N VAL A 181 -24.92 -1.75 12.09
CA VAL A 181 -25.03 -2.84 11.11
C VAL A 181 -23.67 -3.21 10.52
N CYS A 182 -22.96 -2.23 9.98
CA CYS A 182 -21.68 -2.40 9.28
C CYS A 182 -20.47 -2.18 10.21
N GLY A 183 -20.67 -1.60 11.39
CA GLY A 183 -19.60 -1.30 12.34
C GLY A 183 -18.96 0.06 12.10
N THR A 184 -18.14 0.50 13.04
CA THR A 184 -17.36 1.74 12.93
C THR A 184 -16.05 1.55 12.17
N LEU A 185 -15.70 0.31 11.83
CA LEU A 185 -14.44 -0.09 11.19
C LEU A 185 -13.19 0.25 12.00
N MET A 186 -13.35 0.60 13.29
CA MET A 186 -12.29 1.04 14.19
C MET A 186 -12.53 0.53 15.61
N LEU A 187 -11.50 0.63 16.46
CA LEU A 187 -11.58 0.29 17.88
C LEU A 187 -11.49 1.50 18.81
N GLU A 188 -11.10 2.66 18.29
CA GLU A 188 -11.13 3.92 19.05
C GLU A 188 -12.57 4.21 19.50
N GLY A 189 -12.78 4.44 20.80
CA GLY A 189 -14.12 4.67 21.34
C GLY A 189 -15.00 3.42 21.50
N ALA A 190 -14.45 2.21 21.29
CA ALA A 190 -15.19 0.97 21.51
C ALA A 190 -15.61 0.84 23.00
N PRO A 191 -16.89 0.54 23.30
CA PRO A 191 -17.37 0.41 24.67
C PRO A 191 -16.59 -0.64 25.46
N GLY A 192 -16.00 -0.22 26.58
CA GLY A 192 -15.25 -1.09 27.48
C GLY A 192 -13.81 -1.39 27.05
N LEU A 193 -13.33 -0.89 25.91
CA LEU A 193 -11.91 -0.92 25.57
C LEU A 193 -11.18 0.20 26.33
N LYS A 194 -10.11 -0.16 27.04
CA LYS A 194 -9.27 0.80 27.74
C LYS A 194 -8.33 1.53 26.77
N ASP A 195 -8.18 2.84 26.97
CA ASP A 195 -7.31 3.68 26.13
C ASP A 195 -5.84 3.23 26.13
N GLU A 196 -5.35 2.70 27.26
CA GLU A 196 -3.99 2.16 27.40
C GLU A 196 -3.71 0.97 26.47
N HIS A 197 -4.76 0.27 26.02
CA HIS A 197 -4.66 -0.87 25.12
C HIS A 197 -4.79 -0.50 23.63
N LEU A 198 -5.25 0.72 23.30
CA LEU A 198 -5.38 1.18 21.91
C LEU A 198 -4.10 1.03 21.07
N PRO A 199 -2.88 1.32 21.58
CA PRO A 199 -1.65 1.20 20.78
C PRO A 199 -1.39 -0.20 20.20
N VAL A 200 -1.96 -1.26 20.81
CA VAL A 200 -1.83 -2.64 20.30
C VAL A 200 -2.54 -2.83 18.96
N PHE A 201 -3.55 -2.01 18.69
CA PHE A 201 -4.42 -2.11 17.52
C PHE A 201 -4.12 -1.04 16.46
N ASP A 202 -3.06 -0.25 16.63
CA ASP A 202 -2.68 0.77 15.66
C ASP A 202 -2.26 0.10 14.33
N CYS A 203 -2.84 0.54 13.22
CA CYS A 203 -2.57 0.03 11.87
C CYS A 203 -1.67 1.00 11.06
N ALA A 204 -1.33 0.63 9.83
CA ALA A 204 -0.60 1.47 8.90
C ALA A 204 -1.35 2.78 8.59
N ASN A 205 -2.68 2.73 8.58
CA ASN A 205 -3.56 3.86 8.35
C ASN A 205 -4.55 4.05 9.49
N LYS A 206 -5.14 5.24 9.55
CA LYS A 206 -6.30 5.54 10.42
C LYS A 206 -7.43 4.57 10.09
N CYS A 207 -8.03 3.96 11.10
CA CYS A 207 -9.10 2.98 10.90
C CYS A 207 -10.48 3.65 10.98
N GLY A 208 -11.37 3.34 10.05
CA GLY A 208 -12.73 3.88 10.01
C GLY A 208 -12.81 5.40 9.73
N PRO A 209 -14.03 5.95 9.72
CA PRO A 209 -14.26 7.35 9.37
C PRO A 209 -13.73 8.32 10.45
N ASN A 210 -13.73 7.89 11.71
CA ASN A 210 -13.41 8.74 12.87
C ASN A 210 -12.06 8.40 13.53
N GLY A 211 -11.30 7.44 12.99
CA GLY A 211 -10.03 7.03 13.56
C GLY A 211 -8.97 8.12 13.45
N LYS A 212 -8.17 8.25 14.50
CA LYS A 212 -7.10 9.24 14.60
C LYS A 212 -5.73 8.58 14.71
N ARG A 213 -5.68 7.34 15.18
CA ARG A 213 -4.43 6.63 15.48
C ARG A 213 -3.95 5.82 14.28
N TYR A 214 -2.65 5.76 14.14
CA TYR A 214 -1.94 4.95 13.15
C TYR A 214 -0.46 4.86 13.54
N ILE A 215 0.23 3.84 13.02
CA ILE A 215 1.66 3.68 13.18
C ILE A 215 2.38 4.69 12.28
N HIS A 216 3.01 5.68 12.89
CA HIS A 216 3.78 6.72 12.20
C HIS A 216 4.91 6.13 11.35
N ALA A 217 5.29 6.80 10.26
CA ALA A 217 6.33 6.37 9.31
C ALA A 217 7.64 5.94 9.99
N SER A 218 8.04 6.63 11.06
CA SER A 218 9.22 6.27 11.87
C SER A 218 9.12 4.87 12.51
N GLY A 219 7.92 4.42 12.88
CA GLY A 219 7.67 3.08 13.39
C GLY A 219 7.92 2.01 12.32
N HIS A 220 7.41 2.23 11.11
CA HIS A 220 7.68 1.35 9.95
C HIS A 220 9.18 1.24 9.68
N ILE A 221 9.87 2.38 9.64
CA ILE A 221 11.32 2.45 9.35
C ILE A 221 12.13 1.75 10.45
N ARG A 222 11.80 1.96 11.72
CA ARG A 222 12.49 1.30 12.84
C ARG A 222 12.28 -0.21 12.84
N MET A 223 11.09 -0.68 12.48
CA MET A 223 10.84 -2.12 12.31
C MET A 223 11.68 -2.70 11.16
N MET A 224 11.71 -2.03 10.01
CA MET A 224 12.59 -2.42 8.90
C MET A 224 14.05 -2.45 9.34
N ALA A 225 14.51 -1.46 10.10
CA ALA A 225 15.89 -1.36 10.57
C ALA A 225 16.24 -2.47 11.56
N ALA A 226 15.28 -2.89 12.40
CA ALA A 226 15.48 -4.02 13.31
C ALA A 226 15.65 -5.35 12.56
N VAL A 227 15.03 -5.49 11.38
CA VAL A 227 15.06 -6.73 10.58
C VAL A 227 16.23 -6.74 9.59
N GLN A 228 16.63 -5.58 9.05
CA GLN A 228 17.63 -5.44 8.00
C GLN A 228 18.98 -6.15 8.26
N PRO A 229 19.52 -6.21 9.50
CA PRO A 229 20.76 -6.92 9.79
C PRO A 229 20.68 -8.44 9.62
N PHE A 230 19.48 -9.02 9.69
CA PHE A 230 19.29 -10.47 9.64
C PHE A 230 19.05 -10.99 8.21
N ILE A 231 19.06 -10.11 7.21
CA ILE A 231 18.82 -10.48 5.81
C ILE A 231 19.91 -9.95 4.86
N SER A 232 20.29 -10.77 3.89
CA SER A 232 21.32 -10.42 2.91
C SER A 232 20.84 -9.40 1.87
N GLY A 233 19.57 -9.47 1.48
CA GLY A 233 18.92 -8.55 0.55
C GLY A 233 18.22 -7.38 1.26
N ALA A 234 17.41 -6.64 0.50
CA ALA A 234 16.61 -5.53 1.00
C ALA A 234 15.22 -5.96 1.50
N ILE A 235 14.45 -4.99 2.00
CA ILE A 235 13.06 -5.18 2.41
C ILE A 235 12.17 -4.41 1.44
N SER A 236 11.33 -5.12 0.70
CA SER A 236 10.33 -4.55 -0.19
C SER A 236 9.03 -4.34 0.58
N LYS A 237 9.08 -3.39 1.51
CA LYS A 237 7.96 -2.94 2.33
C LYS A 237 7.66 -1.48 2.00
N THR A 238 6.38 -1.15 1.88
CA THR A 238 5.94 0.24 1.74
C THR A 238 5.77 0.90 3.11
N ILE A 239 6.27 2.13 3.25
CA ILE A 239 5.99 3.03 4.38
C ILE A 239 4.77 3.85 4.01
N ASN A 240 3.67 3.65 4.73
CA ASN A 240 2.43 4.39 4.51
C ASN A 240 2.45 5.72 5.26
N MET A 241 2.01 6.77 4.58
CA MET A 241 1.86 8.11 5.12
C MET A 241 0.45 8.62 4.84
N PRO A 242 -0.14 9.40 5.76
CA PRO A 242 -1.46 9.97 5.56
C PRO A 242 -1.46 11.02 4.44
N TYR A 243 -2.64 11.33 3.90
CA TYR A 243 -2.82 12.29 2.81
C TYR A 243 -2.20 13.67 3.13
N GLU A 244 -2.37 14.12 4.37
CA GLU A 244 -1.86 15.39 4.89
C GLU A 244 -0.34 15.44 5.13
N ALA A 245 0.39 14.34 4.89
CA ALA A 245 1.84 14.30 5.09
C ALA A 245 2.58 15.30 4.18
N LYS A 246 3.50 16.04 4.81
CA LYS A 246 4.26 17.13 4.21
C LYS A 246 5.58 16.67 3.59
N VAL A 247 6.19 17.54 2.79
CA VAL A 247 7.47 17.26 2.12
C VAL A 247 8.59 17.03 3.13
N GLU A 248 8.58 17.78 4.24
CA GLU A 248 9.56 17.65 5.31
C GLU A 248 9.49 16.28 5.98
N GLU A 249 8.28 15.76 6.23
CA GLU A 249 8.08 14.43 6.81
C GLU A 249 8.58 13.32 5.87
N ILE A 250 8.38 13.49 4.56
CA ILE A 250 8.93 12.57 3.55
C ILE A 250 10.46 12.62 3.55
N ALA A 251 11.05 13.81 3.60
CA ALA A 251 12.50 13.99 3.67
C ALA A 251 13.09 13.33 4.94
N ASP A 252 12.43 13.52 6.09
CA ASP A 252 12.79 12.89 7.36
C ASP A 252 12.72 11.37 7.29
N ALA A 253 11.73 10.80 6.59
CA ALA A 253 11.62 9.36 6.39
C ALA A 253 12.80 8.80 5.57
N TYR A 254 13.22 9.49 4.51
CA TYR A 254 14.42 9.13 3.75
C TYR A 254 15.69 9.27 4.57
N TYR A 255 15.85 10.38 5.29
CA TYR A 255 17.01 10.63 6.14
C TYR A 255 17.14 9.60 7.27
N LEU A 256 16.05 9.27 7.94
CA LEU A 256 16.03 8.26 8.99
C LEU A 256 16.37 6.87 8.44
N SER A 257 15.83 6.52 7.27
CA SER A 257 16.13 5.25 6.60
C SER A 257 17.61 5.11 6.26
N TRP A 258 18.20 6.18 5.71
CA TRP A 258 19.65 6.25 5.44
C TRP A 258 20.46 6.13 6.73
N LYS A 259 20.12 6.90 7.76
CA LYS A 259 20.81 6.91 9.05
C LYS A 259 20.81 5.53 9.74
N LEU A 260 19.75 4.76 9.53
CA LEU A 260 19.60 3.40 10.09
C LEU A 260 20.15 2.30 9.17
N GLY A 261 20.74 2.64 8.02
CA GLY A 261 21.38 1.67 7.12
C GLY A 261 20.40 0.79 6.35
N LEU A 262 19.17 1.27 6.10
CA LEU A 262 18.23 0.55 5.25
C LEU A 262 18.73 0.51 3.80
N LYS A 263 18.68 -0.69 3.19
CA LYS A 263 19.13 -0.91 1.81
C LYS A 263 18.12 -0.39 0.78
N ALA A 264 16.84 -0.29 1.16
CA ALA A 264 15.78 0.23 0.32
C ALA A 264 14.75 0.99 1.17
N ASN A 265 14.13 2.00 0.57
CA ASN A 265 13.01 2.73 1.13
C ASN A 265 11.97 2.94 0.02
N ALA A 266 10.76 2.45 0.25
CA ALA A 266 9.60 2.70 -0.59
C ALA A 266 8.53 3.38 0.26
N LEU A 267 7.96 4.47 -0.25
CA LEU A 267 7.02 5.29 0.48
C LEU A 267 5.76 5.52 -0.34
N TYR A 268 4.61 5.51 0.32
CA TYR A 268 3.32 5.79 -0.26
C TYR A 268 2.58 6.80 0.61
N ARG A 269 2.19 7.92 0.00
CA ARG A 269 1.31 8.90 0.62
C ARG A 269 -0.11 8.66 0.12
N ASP A 270 -1.06 8.57 1.02
CA ASP A 270 -2.46 8.36 0.66
C ASP A 270 -2.93 9.41 -0.36
N GLY A 271 -3.76 8.98 -1.31
CA GLY A 271 -4.24 9.79 -2.44
C GLY A 271 -3.19 10.08 -3.54
N SER A 272 -1.94 9.61 -3.42
CA SER A 272 -0.91 9.88 -4.46
C SER A 272 -0.99 8.95 -5.69
N LYS A 273 -1.98 8.05 -5.75
CA LYS A 273 -2.25 7.17 -6.91
C LYS A 273 -3.74 7.18 -7.23
N LEU A 274 -4.06 7.13 -8.53
CA LEU A 274 -5.43 7.15 -9.07
C LEU A 274 -6.27 5.92 -8.69
N SER A 275 -5.63 4.78 -8.44
CA SER A 275 -6.31 3.55 -8.03
C SER A 275 -5.63 2.90 -6.85
N GLN A 276 -6.43 2.50 -5.86
CA GLN A 276 -5.99 1.82 -4.66
C GLN A 276 -6.57 0.39 -4.61
N PRO A 277 -5.75 -0.65 -4.40
CA PRO A 277 -6.25 -2.03 -4.33
C PRO A 277 -6.97 -2.34 -3.02
N LEU A 278 -6.66 -1.59 -1.95
CA LEU A 278 -7.29 -1.68 -0.63
C LEU A 278 -7.80 -0.31 -0.23
N SER A 279 -8.98 -0.26 0.38
CA SER A 279 -9.54 0.94 1.00
C SER A 279 -9.99 0.66 2.44
N ASN A 280 -9.92 1.68 3.28
CA ASN A 280 -10.45 1.75 4.64
C ASN A 280 -11.58 2.78 4.80
N LYS A 281 -12.01 3.44 3.71
CA LYS A 281 -13.07 4.46 3.67
C LYS A 281 -13.97 4.29 2.45
N SER A 282 -15.21 4.77 2.55
CA SER A 282 -16.09 5.00 1.40
C SER A 282 -15.67 6.30 0.73
N ASP A 283 -15.40 6.24 -0.57
CA ASP A 283 -15.24 7.47 -1.36
C ASP A 283 -16.63 8.08 -1.59
N LYS A 284 -17.10 8.96 -0.70
CA LYS A 284 -18.14 9.92 -1.09
C LYS A 284 -17.47 10.95 -2.00
N LYS A 285 -17.78 10.93 -3.31
CA LYS A 285 -17.40 12.01 -4.23
C LYS A 285 -18.06 13.30 -3.75
N LYS A 286 -17.33 14.15 -3.03
CA LYS A 286 -17.70 15.57 -2.90
C LYS A 286 -17.14 16.31 -4.10
N SER A 287 -18.01 17.03 -4.80
CA SER A 287 -17.76 17.74 -6.06
C SER A 287 -16.94 19.02 -5.88
N ASP A 288 -15.72 18.95 -5.37
CA ASP A 288 -14.85 20.13 -5.27
C ASP A 288 -13.36 19.76 -5.43
N ASP A 289 -12.97 19.34 -6.64
CA ASP A 289 -11.56 19.28 -7.05
C ASP A 289 -11.24 20.46 -7.98
N LYS A 290 -10.86 21.59 -7.38
CA LYS A 290 -10.11 22.64 -8.10
C LYS A 290 -8.67 22.18 -8.25
N VAL A 291 -8.34 21.71 -9.45
CA VAL A 291 -6.97 21.44 -9.90
C VAL A 291 -6.17 22.75 -9.88
N VAL A 292 -5.25 22.88 -8.91
CA VAL A 292 -4.25 23.97 -8.89
C VAL A 292 -3.01 23.46 -9.64
N ALA A 293 -2.81 23.99 -10.85
CA ALA A 293 -1.60 23.78 -11.63
C ALA A 293 -0.39 24.43 -10.91
N ARG A 294 0.69 23.66 -10.72
CA ARG A 294 1.98 24.17 -10.23
C ARG A 294 2.81 24.68 -11.41
N GLN A 295 3.24 25.94 -11.33
CA GLN A 295 4.28 26.52 -12.18
C GLN A 295 5.66 26.12 -11.65
N GLU A 296 6.55 25.72 -12.55
CA GLU A 296 7.97 25.48 -12.29
C GLU A 296 8.72 26.82 -12.29
N ALA A 297 9.55 27.06 -11.27
CA ALA A 297 10.49 28.16 -11.22
C ALA A 297 11.91 27.58 -11.20
N ASP A 298 12.70 27.99 -12.19
CA ASP A 298 14.09 27.62 -12.43
C ASP A 298 15.00 28.61 -11.67
N GLU A 299 15.93 28.12 -10.84
CA GLU A 299 16.97 28.96 -10.22
C GLU A 299 18.36 28.47 -10.64
N GLN A 300 19.02 29.32 -11.42
CA GLN A 300 20.45 29.24 -11.75
C GLN A 300 21.29 29.69 -10.55
N LEU A 301 22.35 28.94 -10.24
CA LEU A 301 23.42 29.37 -9.34
C LEU A 301 24.75 29.38 -10.09
N THR A 302 25.28 30.58 -10.29
CA THR A 302 26.67 30.86 -10.67
C THR A 302 27.54 30.92 -9.42
N GLY A 303 28.77 30.39 -9.50
CA GLY A 303 29.74 30.44 -8.42
C GLY A 303 31.12 29.99 -8.88
N THR A 304 31.98 30.98 -9.09
CA THR A 304 33.39 30.91 -9.53
C THR A 304 34.33 30.45 -8.41
N GLY A 305 35.44 29.81 -8.80
CA GLY A 305 36.54 29.45 -7.89
C GLY A 305 37.69 28.73 -8.60
N GLU A 306 38.73 29.51 -8.96
CA GLU A 306 40.09 29.11 -9.36
C GLU A 306 40.74 28.15 -8.32
N SER A 307 41.78 27.35 -8.55
CA SER A 307 42.62 26.95 -9.70
C SER A 307 43.40 25.69 -9.25
N ASN A 308 43.80 24.84 -10.21
CA ASN A 308 45.10 24.14 -10.25
C ASN A 308 45.16 23.36 -11.56
N PHE A 309 45.73 24.00 -12.57
CA PHE A 309 45.89 23.43 -13.91
C PHE A 309 46.86 22.25 -13.88
N VAL A 310 46.37 21.08 -14.29
CA VAL A 310 47.18 20.08 -15.00
C VAL A 310 46.78 20.22 -16.47
N ASP A 311 47.74 20.40 -17.36
CA ASP A 311 47.52 20.53 -18.81
C ASP A 311 47.03 19.18 -19.38
N LEU A 312 45.70 19.03 -19.46
CA LEU A 312 44.99 17.84 -19.94
C LEU A 312 45.15 17.62 -21.46
N GLY A 313 45.77 18.55 -22.19
CA GLY A 313 46.00 18.45 -23.64
C GLY A 313 47.10 17.47 -24.05
N LYS A 314 47.80 16.83 -23.09
CA LYS A 314 48.95 15.94 -23.35
C LYS A 314 48.73 14.46 -22.98
N LEU A 315 47.53 14.09 -22.55
CA LEU A 315 47.20 12.71 -22.16
C LEU A 315 46.33 12.04 -23.22
N THR A 316 46.63 10.78 -23.52
CA THR A 316 45.74 9.92 -24.28
C THR A 316 44.48 9.57 -23.45
N VAL A 317 43.38 9.20 -24.11
CA VAL A 317 42.11 8.86 -23.43
C VAL A 317 42.29 7.75 -22.38
N GLU A 318 43.19 6.81 -22.64
CA GLU A 318 43.50 5.69 -21.75
C GLU A 318 44.26 6.15 -20.49
N GLU A 319 45.24 7.05 -20.64
CA GLU A 319 45.99 7.60 -19.49
C GLU A 319 45.10 8.48 -18.60
N LEU A 320 44.12 9.16 -19.19
CA LEU A 320 43.16 9.98 -18.48
C LEU A 320 42.17 9.12 -17.67
N LEU A 321 41.74 7.99 -18.22
CA LEU A 321 40.89 7.02 -17.52
C LEU A 321 41.63 6.36 -16.35
N ASP A 322 42.88 5.97 -16.54
CA ASP A 322 43.71 5.35 -15.50
C ASP A 322 43.99 6.31 -14.33
N GLU A 323 44.28 7.57 -14.62
CA GLU A 323 44.52 8.60 -13.61
C GLU A 323 43.25 8.96 -12.83
N VAL A 324 42.09 9.01 -13.50
CA VAL A 324 40.79 9.19 -12.85
C VAL A 324 40.47 7.99 -11.94
N GLN A 325 40.72 6.77 -12.40
CA GLN A 325 40.45 5.55 -11.64
C GLN A 325 41.32 5.45 -10.38
N LYS A 326 42.61 5.79 -10.46
CA LYS A 326 43.51 5.89 -9.30
C LYS A 326 43.03 6.92 -8.28
N ARG A 327 42.62 8.11 -8.73
CA ARG A 327 42.12 9.18 -7.83
C ARG A 327 40.78 8.84 -7.18
N VAL A 328 39.90 8.12 -7.88
CA VAL A 328 38.62 7.63 -7.32
C VAL A 328 38.84 6.57 -6.24
N GLN A 329 39.84 5.70 -6.40
CA GLN A 329 40.16 4.69 -5.39
C GLN A 329 40.93 5.26 -4.18
N ALA A 330 41.77 6.26 -4.38
CA ALA A 330 42.55 6.89 -3.30
C ALA A 330 41.78 7.96 -2.51
N SER A 331 40.62 8.43 -3.00
CA SER A 331 39.86 9.51 -2.35
C SER A 331 39.03 9.02 -1.15
N PRO A 332 39.26 9.55 0.07
CA PRO A 332 38.49 9.21 1.26
C PRO A 332 37.11 9.92 1.34
N ASP A 333 36.85 10.93 0.51
CA ASP A 333 35.56 11.65 0.44
C ASP A 333 34.79 11.33 -0.87
N THR A 334 33.47 11.28 -0.77
CA THR A 334 32.48 11.05 -1.84
C THR A 334 32.29 12.23 -2.79
N LYS A 335 32.86 13.41 -2.51
CA LYS A 335 32.77 14.60 -3.38
C LYS A 335 33.21 14.33 -4.83
N LEU A 336 34.31 13.60 -5.02
CA LEU A 336 34.82 13.26 -6.36
C LEU A 336 33.86 12.32 -7.10
N LYS A 337 33.32 11.31 -6.40
CA LYS A 337 32.33 10.37 -6.95
C LYS A 337 31.02 11.07 -7.32
N ARG A 338 30.56 12.04 -6.52
CA ARG A 338 29.38 12.86 -6.84
C ARG A 338 29.60 13.73 -8.08
N LYS A 339 30.77 14.38 -8.19
CA LYS A 339 31.12 15.18 -9.39
C LYS A 339 31.25 14.33 -10.65
N LEU A 340 31.77 13.10 -10.55
CA LEU A 340 31.81 12.15 -11.67
C LEU A 340 30.41 11.67 -12.07
N ALA A 341 29.52 11.43 -11.10
CA ALA A 341 28.15 11.05 -11.38
C ALA A 341 27.36 12.17 -12.10
N THR A 342 27.66 13.44 -11.86
CA THR A 342 27.11 14.57 -12.62
C THR A 342 27.71 14.74 -14.02
N ILE A 343 28.87 14.15 -14.30
CA ILE A 343 29.50 14.14 -15.64
C ILE A 343 28.91 13.04 -16.53
N VAL A 344 28.28 12.01 -15.95
CA VAL A 344 27.52 11.00 -16.71
C VAL A 344 26.19 11.62 -17.13
N GLU A 345 26.21 12.36 -18.23
CA GLU A 345 24.97 12.80 -18.87
C GLU A 345 24.16 11.57 -19.27
N ARG A 346 22.93 11.50 -18.75
CA ARG A 346 21.94 10.50 -19.19
C ARG A 346 21.64 10.74 -20.66
N ARG A 347 22.30 9.99 -21.54
CA ARG A 347 21.96 9.98 -22.97
C ARG A 347 20.60 9.33 -23.16
N ALA A 348 19.62 10.14 -23.56
CA ALA A 348 18.31 9.65 -23.94
C ALA A 348 18.42 8.78 -25.20
N LEU A 349 17.80 7.61 -25.18
CA LEU A 349 17.70 6.75 -26.35
C LEU A 349 16.75 7.38 -27.39
N PRO A 350 17.05 7.32 -28.69
CA PRO A 350 16.16 7.81 -29.73
C PRO A 350 14.82 7.03 -29.72
N ALA A 351 13.74 7.66 -30.17
CA ALA A 351 12.42 7.03 -30.19
C ALA A 351 12.32 5.85 -31.19
N LYS A 352 13.11 5.91 -32.27
CA LYS A 352 13.30 4.82 -33.24
C LYS A 352 14.76 4.37 -33.18
N ARG A 353 14.98 3.09 -32.91
CA ARG A 353 16.30 2.53 -32.61
C ARG A 353 16.71 1.53 -33.67
N ARG A 354 18.02 1.47 -33.92
CA ARG A 354 18.63 0.32 -34.56
C ARG A 354 18.89 -0.74 -33.48
N GLY A 355 19.07 -1.97 -33.92
CA GLY A 355 19.31 -3.10 -33.04
C GLY A 355 18.98 -4.39 -33.77
N PHE A 356 19.17 -5.51 -33.08
CA PHE A 356 18.88 -6.82 -33.63
C PHE A 356 17.95 -7.60 -32.72
N THR A 357 17.28 -8.59 -33.30
CA THR A 357 16.53 -9.60 -32.56
C THR A 357 17.16 -10.95 -32.81
N GLN A 358 17.52 -11.66 -31.75
CA GLN A 358 18.05 -13.02 -31.83
C GLN A 358 17.17 -13.96 -31.02
N LYS A 359 16.71 -15.03 -31.68
CA LYS A 359 16.01 -16.12 -31.02
C LYS A 359 17.03 -17.14 -30.50
N ALA A 360 16.89 -17.52 -29.24
CA ALA A 360 17.61 -18.62 -28.60
C ALA A 360 16.62 -19.66 -28.06
N LYS A 361 17.11 -20.85 -27.75
CA LYS A 361 16.36 -21.88 -27.02
C LYS A 361 17.14 -22.30 -25.78
N ILE A 362 16.48 -22.28 -24.63
CA ILE A 362 17.03 -22.77 -23.36
C ILE A 362 16.05 -23.81 -22.84
N ASN A 363 16.48 -25.06 -22.68
CA ASN A 363 15.63 -26.18 -22.21
C ASN A 363 14.28 -26.30 -22.93
N GLY A 364 14.27 -26.11 -24.25
CA GLY A 364 13.06 -26.19 -25.08
C GLY A 364 12.20 -24.91 -25.13
N GLN A 365 12.43 -23.95 -24.23
CA GLN A 365 11.73 -22.67 -24.23
C GLN A 365 12.42 -21.67 -25.17
N ALA A 366 11.62 -20.96 -25.97
CA ALA A 366 12.13 -19.91 -26.85
C ALA A 366 12.35 -18.61 -26.06
N VAL A 367 13.54 -18.04 -26.23
CA VAL A 367 13.93 -16.74 -25.67
C VAL A 367 14.26 -15.81 -26.83
N PHE A 368 13.83 -14.55 -26.77
CA PHE A 368 14.19 -13.53 -27.75
C PHE A 368 15.00 -12.44 -27.07
N LEU A 369 16.25 -12.27 -27.51
CA LEU A 369 17.10 -11.14 -27.16
C LEU A 369 16.84 -10.03 -28.17
N ARG A 370 16.46 -8.84 -27.69
CA ARG A 370 16.31 -7.64 -28.53
C ARG A 370 17.22 -6.55 -28.00
N THR A 371 17.92 -5.86 -28.89
CA THR A 371 18.75 -4.71 -28.53
C THR A 371 18.18 -3.42 -29.07
N GLY A 372 18.47 -2.32 -28.38
CA GLY A 372 18.28 -0.97 -28.88
C GLY A 372 19.60 -0.20 -28.77
N GLU A 373 20.01 0.39 -29.88
CA GLU A 373 21.26 1.14 -30.02
C GLU A 373 21.01 2.64 -30.02
N TYR A 374 22.00 3.39 -29.55
CA TYR A 374 22.09 4.83 -29.73
C TYR A 374 22.37 5.17 -31.20
N SER A 375 22.24 6.45 -31.55
CA SER A 375 22.48 6.94 -32.92
C SER A 375 23.91 6.70 -33.42
N ASP A 376 24.88 6.54 -32.50
CA ASP A 376 26.29 6.25 -32.78
C ASP A 376 26.59 4.73 -32.88
N GLY A 377 25.56 3.87 -32.79
CA GLY A 377 25.71 2.42 -32.87
C GLY A 377 26.14 1.76 -31.55
N THR A 378 26.33 2.52 -30.48
CA THR A 378 26.60 1.94 -29.15
C THR A 378 25.32 1.33 -28.57
N LEU A 379 25.47 0.23 -27.83
CA LEU A 379 24.34 -0.47 -27.21
C LEU A 379 23.76 0.37 -26.06
N GLY A 380 22.45 0.60 -26.04
CA GLY A 380 21.80 1.37 -24.97
C GLY A 380 20.69 0.65 -24.22
N GLU A 381 20.08 -0.40 -24.78
CA GLU A 381 19.11 -1.24 -24.08
C GLU A 381 19.15 -2.69 -24.56
N ILE A 382 18.75 -3.60 -23.67
CA ILE A 382 18.59 -5.04 -23.93
C ILE A 382 17.25 -5.49 -23.34
N PHE A 383 16.43 -6.17 -24.15
CA PHE A 383 15.24 -6.88 -23.72
C PHE A 383 15.42 -8.38 -23.88
N VAL A 384 14.91 -9.14 -22.92
CA VAL A 384 14.85 -10.60 -22.97
C VAL A 384 13.39 -11.00 -22.82
N ASP A 385 12.77 -11.41 -23.92
CA ASP A 385 11.40 -11.87 -23.94
C ASP A 385 11.36 -13.40 -23.88
N MET A 386 10.54 -13.93 -22.96
CA MET A 386 10.21 -15.35 -22.90
C MET A 386 8.69 -15.48 -22.96
N ALA A 387 8.19 -16.41 -23.77
CA ALA A 387 6.76 -16.73 -23.75
C ALA A 387 6.42 -17.40 -22.41
N LYS A 388 5.39 -16.92 -21.71
CA LYS A 388 4.84 -17.62 -20.54
C LYS A 388 4.21 -18.94 -20.99
N GLU A 389 4.41 -20.01 -20.22
CA GLU A 389 3.52 -21.16 -20.29
C GLU A 389 2.08 -20.69 -20.03
N GLY A 390 1.17 -20.99 -20.96
CA GLY A 390 -0.27 -20.77 -20.80
C GLY A 390 -0.85 -19.43 -21.27
N ALA A 391 -0.14 -18.62 -22.06
CA ALA A 391 -0.74 -17.49 -22.76
C ALA A 391 -0.97 -17.87 -24.24
N THR A 392 -2.23 -18.12 -24.62
CA THR A 392 -2.70 -18.12 -26.02
C THR A 392 -2.79 -16.71 -26.56
#